data_AF-W7XVU1-F1
#
_entry.id   AF-W7XVU1-F1
#
_cell.length_a   1.000
_cell.length_b   1.000
_cell.length_c   1.000
_cell.angle_alpha   90.00
_cell.angle_beta   90.00
_cell.angle_gamma   90.00
#
_symmetry.space_group_name_H-M   'P 1'
#
loop_
_entity.id
_entity.type
_entity.pdbx_description
1 polymer ?
#
loop_
_entity_poly.entity_id
_entity_poly.type
_entity_poly.pdbx_seq_one_letter_code
_entity_poly.pdbx_strand_id
1 'polypeptide(L)'
;MRTLLTIIILLCAVTIFAQKERKFIRSGNDEYDNGKFIESEIEYKKALENLKEGESSFEAEFNLGDAYFKQEKFEEALNQFKGINQENLSKEQKAQVQHNMGNAYLAKKDIDNAIHSYKEALKNNPLDDETRYNLIAAMKMKQEQEQNKDQDKDQNKDQNKDQNKDQNKDQDKQNQQKQDSDGDGIPDQKEKEDQNGQQNKNQDTDKDGIPDYQDKDSDNDGIPDKKEAGENPEEPKDSDGDGIPDYRDTDSNNDGTPDSQDQQAQPNDQISKEDAQRILNALNQDEQELQDKMKKIKGEANKNIEKNW
;
A
#
# COMPACT_ATOMS: atom_id res chain seq x y z
N MET A 1 -15.95 55.75 -31.01
CA MET A 1 -14.83 54.98 -31.60
C MET A 1 -13.61 54.90 -30.69
N ARG A 2 -13.09 56.01 -30.13
CA ARG A 2 -11.92 55.97 -29.22
C ARG A 2 -12.11 55.07 -27.98
N THR A 3 -13.25 55.15 -27.32
CA THR A 3 -13.59 54.31 -26.14
C THR A 3 -13.79 52.83 -26.49
N LEU A 4 -14.34 52.54 -27.67
CA LEU A 4 -14.50 51.16 -28.18
C LEU A 4 -13.13 50.56 -28.54
N LEU A 5 -12.23 51.36 -29.14
CA LEU A 5 -10.88 50.95 -29.51
C LEU A 5 -10.03 50.65 -28.26
N THR A 6 -10.14 51.46 -27.20
CA THR A 6 -9.43 51.22 -25.94
C THR A 6 -9.92 49.96 -25.21
N ILE A 7 -11.23 49.66 -25.25
CA ILE A 7 -11.78 48.42 -24.65
C ILE A 7 -11.30 47.19 -25.43
N ILE A 8 -11.25 47.25 -26.77
CA ILE A 8 -10.75 46.15 -27.61
C ILE A 8 -9.25 45.90 -27.37
N ILE A 9 -8.44 46.95 -27.26
CA ILE A 9 -7.00 46.82 -26.95
C ILE A 9 -6.78 46.23 -25.55
N LEU A 10 -7.60 46.62 -24.56
CA LEU A 10 -7.52 46.06 -23.21
C LEU A 10 -7.93 44.57 -23.19
N LEU A 11 -8.97 44.19 -23.95
CA LEU A 11 -9.38 42.77 -24.09
C LEU A 11 -8.31 41.92 -24.77
N CYS A 12 -7.62 42.44 -25.79
CA CYS A 12 -6.52 41.74 -26.45
C CYS A 12 -5.26 41.62 -25.58
N ALA A 13 -5.01 42.56 -24.67
CA ALA A 13 -3.87 42.46 -23.75
C ALA A 13 -4.05 41.33 -22.73
N VAL A 14 -5.28 41.12 -22.23
CA VAL A 14 -5.59 40.05 -21.26
C VAL A 14 -5.46 38.65 -21.88
N THR A 15 -5.76 38.49 -23.18
CA THR A 15 -5.64 37.18 -23.86
C THR A 15 -4.19 36.74 -24.11
N ILE A 16 -3.24 37.68 -24.29
CA ILE A 16 -1.84 37.36 -24.60
C ILE A 16 -1.12 36.70 -23.41
N PHE A 17 -1.41 37.13 -22.17
CA PHE A 17 -0.78 36.55 -20.97
C PHE A 17 -1.29 35.13 -20.68
N ALA A 18 -2.61 34.90 -20.78
CA ALA A 18 -3.21 33.58 -20.57
C ALA A 18 -2.78 32.52 -21.61
N GLN A 19 -2.27 32.94 -22.78
CA GLN A 19 -1.71 32.03 -23.78
C GLN A 19 -0.29 31.56 -23.44
N LYS A 20 0.46 32.33 -22.65
CA LYS A 20 1.89 32.07 -22.40
C LYS A 20 2.09 30.96 -21.36
N GLU A 21 1.34 30.96 -20.26
CA GLU A 21 1.38 29.90 -19.24
C GLU A 21 0.98 28.53 -19.82
N ARG A 22 -0.16 28.43 -20.50
CA ARG A 22 -0.59 27.19 -21.19
C ARG A 22 0.43 26.59 -22.15
N LYS A 23 1.26 27.42 -22.79
CA LYS A 23 2.33 26.92 -23.67
C LYS A 23 3.36 26.14 -22.86
N PHE A 24 3.75 26.65 -21.70
CA PHE A 24 4.72 25.99 -20.82
C PHE A 24 4.14 24.72 -20.20
N ILE A 25 2.85 24.72 -19.81
CA ILE A 25 2.18 23.50 -19.32
C ILE A 25 2.22 22.40 -20.38
N ARG A 26 1.84 22.70 -21.63
CA ARG A 26 1.90 21.72 -22.73
C ARG A 26 3.30 21.19 -22.95
N SER A 27 4.29 22.08 -22.97
CA SER A 27 5.70 21.67 -23.09
C SER A 27 6.14 20.79 -21.92
N GLY A 28 5.70 21.10 -20.70
CA GLY A 28 5.97 20.28 -19.52
C GLY A 28 5.34 18.90 -19.62
N ASN A 29 4.08 18.81 -20.05
CA ASN A 29 3.38 17.55 -20.26
C ASN A 29 4.09 16.71 -21.33
N ASP A 30 4.50 17.33 -22.45
CA ASP A 30 5.25 16.65 -23.51
C ASP A 30 6.58 16.06 -22.97
N GLU A 31 7.34 16.82 -22.18
CA GLU A 31 8.60 16.30 -21.60
C GLU A 31 8.33 15.24 -20.53
N TYR A 32 7.27 15.38 -19.73
CA TYR A 32 6.87 14.42 -18.71
C TYR A 32 6.49 13.07 -19.34
N ASP A 33 5.70 13.08 -20.41
CA ASP A 33 5.30 11.88 -21.18
C ASP A 33 6.49 11.20 -21.84
N ASN A 34 7.55 11.96 -22.17
CA ASN A 34 8.82 11.44 -22.68
C ASN A 34 9.78 10.97 -21.56
N GLY A 35 9.34 10.94 -20.30
CA GLY A 35 10.14 10.51 -19.13
C GLY A 35 11.22 11.50 -18.70
N LYS A 36 11.23 12.71 -19.25
CA LYS A 36 12.22 13.76 -18.98
C LYS A 36 11.73 14.66 -17.85
N PHE A 37 11.74 14.09 -16.64
CA PHE A 37 11.07 14.71 -15.51
C PHE A 37 11.73 16.02 -15.04
N ILE A 38 13.05 16.16 -15.17
CA ILE A 38 13.77 17.40 -14.85
C ILE A 38 13.35 18.52 -15.82
N GLU A 39 13.27 18.22 -17.11
CA GLU A 39 12.83 19.17 -18.13
C GLU A 39 11.36 19.57 -17.91
N SER A 40 10.50 18.61 -17.57
CA SER A 40 9.10 18.90 -17.23
C SER A 40 8.97 19.81 -16.00
N GLU A 41 9.78 19.59 -14.96
CA GLU A 41 9.84 20.45 -13.76
C GLU A 41 10.17 21.90 -14.15
N ILE A 42 11.14 22.10 -15.04
CA ILE A 42 11.55 23.43 -15.52
C ILE A 42 10.39 24.11 -16.25
N GLU A 43 9.68 23.40 -17.12
CA GLU A 43 8.55 23.96 -17.88
C GLU A 43 7.35 24.28 -16.97
N TYR A 44 7.02 23.43 -16.00
CA TYR A 44 5.97 23.74 -15.03
C TYR A 44 6.32 24.95 -14.16
N LYS A 45 7.58 25.08 -13.72
CA LYS A 45 8.04 26.30 -13.02
C LYS A 45 7.90 27.56 -13.88
N LYS A 46 8.26 27.49 -15.16
CA LYS A 46 8.02 28.60 -16.11
C LYS A 46 6.54 28.91 -16.25
N ALA A 47 5.66 27.91 -16.26
CA ALA A 47 4.22 28.14 -16.30
C ALA A 47 3.76 28.97 -15.09
N LEU A 48 4.18 28.59 -13.88
CA LEU A 48 3.86 29.30 -12.64
C LEU A 48 4.45 30.72 -12.59
N GLU A 49 5.67 30.93 -13.08
CA GLU A 49 6.30 32.25 -13.16
C GLU A 49 5.60 33.21 -14.14
N ASN A 50 4.83 32.67 -15.10
CA ASN A 50 4.11 33.46 -16.10
C ASN A 50 2.62 33.63 -15.77
N LEU A 51 2.18 33.24 -14.59
CA LEU A 51 0.86 33.59 -14.05
C LEU A 51 0.81 35.08 -13.69
N LYS A 52 -0.38 35.69 -13.78
CA LYS A 52 -0.53 37.06 -13.25
C LYS A 52 -0.51 37.02 -11.73
N GLU A 53 -0.14 38.14 -11.12
CA GLU A 53 -0.13 38.29 -9.67
C GLU A 53 -1.52 37.94 -9.08
N GLY A 54 -1.54 36.98 -8.15
CA GLY A 54 -2.76 36.47 -7.51
C GLY A 54 -3.52 35.40 -8.30
N GLU A 55 -3.06 35.00 -9.50
CA GLU A 55 -3.58 33.83 -10.21
C GLU A 55 -2.91 32.53 -9.70
N SER A 56 -3.65 31.42 -9.76
CA SER A 56 -3.14 30.07 -9.52
C SER A 56 -3.48 29.17 -10.71
N SER A 57 -2.71 28.11 -10.91
CA SER A 57 -2.96 27.13 -11.96
C SER A 57 -2.84 25.74 -11.40
N PHE A 58 -4.00 25.13 -11.13
CA PHE A 58 -4.06 23.77 -10.59
C PHE A 58 -3.25 22.80 -11.44
N GLU A 59 -3.37 22.86 -12.77
CA GLU A 59 -2.67 21.93 -13.68
C GLU A 59 -1.15 22.08 -13.56
N ALA A 60 -0.62 23.31 -13.56
CA ALA A 60 0.82 23.53 -13.40
C ALA A 60 1.32 23.15 -11.99
N GLU A 61 0.56 23.48 -10.94
CA GLU A 61 0.93 23.15 -9.56
C GLU A 61 0.90 21.64 -9.30
N PHE A 62 -0.12 20.96 -9.82
CA PHE A 62 -0.31 19.52 -9.70
C PHE A 62 0.78 18.76 -10.49
N ASN A 63 0.96 19.10 -11.76
CA ASN A 63 1.94 18.41 -12.61
C ASN A 63 3.39 18.66 -12.16
N LEU A 64 3.68 19.79 -11.51
CA LEU A 64 4.98 20.02 -10.87
C LEU A 64 5.20 19.05 -9.69
N GLY A 65 4.15 18.79 -8.89
CA GLY A 65 4.20 17.79 -7.82
C GLY A 65 4.47 16.38 -8.37
N ASP A 66 3.80 16.03 -9.46
CA ASP A 66 4.00 14.76 -10.17
C ASP A 66 5.43 14.62 -10.72
N ALA A 67 5.96 15.69 -11.32
CA ALA A 67 7.34 15.74 -11.79
C ALA A 67 8.35 15.55 -10.65
N TYR A 68 8.10 16.11 -9.46
CA TYR A 68 8.93 15.85 -8.29
C TYR A 68 8.81 14.39 -7.83
N PHE A 69 7.59 13.83 -7.80
CA PHE A 69 7.37 12.45 -7.40
C PHE A 69 8.11 11.46 -8.31
N LYS A 70 8.05 11.65 -9.64
CA LYS A 70 8.78 10.81 -10.62
C LYS A 70 10.30 10.94 -10.54
N GLN A 71 10.80 12.02 -9.95
CA GLN A 71 12.23 12.20 -9.64
C GLN A 71 12.62 11.66 -8.25
N GLU A 72 11.71 10.96 -7.57
CA GLU A 72 11.88 10.48 -6.18
C GLU A 72 12.08 11.59 -5.15
N LYS A 73 11.77 12.85 -5.53
CA LYS A 73 11.80 14.03 -4.66
C LYS A 73 10.49 14.12 -3.86
N PHE A 74 10.26 13.14 -3.00
CA PHE A 74 8.96 12.94 -2.34
C PHE A 74 8.59 14.06 -1.37
N GLU A 75 9.57 14.69 -0.71
CA GLU A 75 9.29 15.82 0.20
C GLU A 75 8.85 17.06 -0.59
N GLU A 76 9.52 17.34 -1.71
CA GLU A 76 9.17 18.42 -2.63
C GLU A 76 7.80 18.19 -3.26
N ALA A 77 7.49 16.95 -3.66
CA ALA A 77 6.18 16.58 -4.16
C ALA A 77 5.08 16.84 -3.10
N LEU A 78 5.28 16.36 -1.87
CA LEU A 78 4.34 16.61 -0.77
C LEU A 78 4.16 18.09 -0.45
N ASN A 79 5.24 18.87 -0.42
CA ASN A 79 5.16 20.31 -0.18
C ASN A 79 4.40 21.01 -1.30
N GLN A 80 4.63 20.60 -2.55
CA GLN A 80 3.91 21.14 -3.71
C GLN A 80 2.41 20.83 -3.61
N PHE A 81 2.02 19.58 -3.36
CA PHE A 81 0.61 19.19 -3.23
C PHE A 81 -0.10 19.86 -2.05
N LYS A 82 0.57 19.96 -0.89
CA LYS A 82 0.05 20.68 0.29
C LYS A 82 -0.13 22.18 0.05
N GLY A 83 0.68 22.76 -0.84
CA GLY A 83 0.61 24.16 -1.22
C GLY A 83 -0.58 24.52 -2.11
N ILE A 84 -1.22 23.53 -2.75
CA ILE A 84 -2.38 23.76 -3.61
C ILE A 84 -3.56 24.24 -2.77
N ASN A 85 -4.15 25.38 -3.15
CA ASN A 85 -5.32 25.92 -2.45
C ASN A 85 -6.55 25.01 -2.63
N GLN A 86 -6.88 24.24 -1.58
CA GLN A 86 -7.96 23.27 -1.62
C GLN A 86 -9.38 23.86 -1.60
N GLU A 87 -9.56 25.16 -1.30
CA GLU A 87 -10.90 25.76 -1.20
C GLU A 87 -11.63 25.80 -2.55
N ASN A 88 -10.88 26.04 -3.63
CA ASN A 88 -11.44 26.21 -4.98
C ASN A 88 -11.41 24.94 -5.83
N LEU A 89 -10.92 23.83 -5.29
CA LEU A 89 -10.83 22.56 -6.03
C LEU A 89 -12.20 21.88 -6.14
N SER A 90 -12.47 21.34 -7.33
CA SER A 90 -13.53 20.34 -7.50
C SER A 90 -13.28 19.10 -6.66
N LYS A 91 -14.32 18.29 -6.41
CA LYS A 91 -14.15 17.01 -5.71
C LYS A 91 -13.11 16.11 -6.39
N GLU A 92 -13.13 16.06 -7.71
CA GLU A 92 -12.17 15.27 -8.48
C GLU A 92 -10.73 15.73 -8.22
N GLN A 93 -10.48 17.03 -8.31
CA GLN A 93 -9.15 17.60 -8.05
C GLN A 93 -8.69 17.37 -6.60
N LYS A 94 -9.61 17.43 -5.63
CA LYS A 94 -9.30 17.08 -4.23
C LYS A 94 -8.91 15.62 -4.09
N ALA A 95 -9.61 14.73 -4.79
CA ALA A 95 -9.28 13.31 -4.80
C ALA A 95 -7.89 13.06 -5.39
N GLN A 96 -7.60 13.65 -6.55
CA GLN A 96 -6.30 13.53 -7.24
C GLN A 96 -5.13 14.01 -6.36
N VAL A 97 -5.25 15.20 -5.74
CA VAL A 97 -4.21 15.73 -4.85
C VAL A 97 -3.98 14.80 -3.67
N GLN A 98 -5.04 14.30 -3.04
CA GLN A 98 -4.93 13.39 -1.90
C GLN A 98 -4.39 12.02 -2.31
N HIS A 99 -4.74 11.51 -3.49
CA HIS A 99 -4.18 10.28 -4.03
C HIS A 99 -2.65 10.40 -4.20
N ASN A 100 -2.17 11.47 -4.86
CA ASN A 100 -0.74 11.67 -5.07
C ASN A 100 0.02 11.97 -3.78
N MET A 101 -0.61 12.64 -2.81
CA MET A 101 -0.05 12.76 -1.46
C MET A 101 0.07 11.38 -0.79
N GLY A 102 -0.94 10.52 -0.93
CA GLY A 102 -0.89 9.13 -0.44
C GLY A 102 0.27 8.35 -1.04
N ASN A 103 0.45 8.42 -2.37
CA ASN A 103 1.57 7.80 -3.08
C ASN A 103 2.92 8.30 -2.56
N ALA A 104 3.07 9.61 -2.39
CA ALA A 104 4.30 10.23 -1.88
C ALA A 104 4.60 9.86 -0.42
N TYR A 105 3.58 9.79 0.44
CA TYR A 105 3.76 9.30 1.81
C TYR A 105 4.15 7.81 1.85
N LEU A 106 3.51 6.98 1.02
CA LEU A 106 3.81 5.55 0.96
C LEU A 106 5.24 5.29 0.50
N ALA A 107 5.71 6.01 -0.53
CA ALA A 107 7.10 5.94 -1.00
C ALA A 107 8.12 6.34 0.09
N LYS A 108 7.74 7.26 0.98
CA LYS A 108 8.53 7.65 2.16
C LYS A 108 8.38 6.69 3.36
N LYS A 109 7.62 5.59 3.21
CA LYS A 109 7.26 4.65 4.28
C LYS A 109 6.50 5.29 5.44
N ASP A 110 5.88 6.45 5.21
CA ASP A 110 5.01 7.13 6.16
C ASP A 110 3.57 6.60 5.98
N ILE A 111 3.39 5.35 6.40
CA ILE A 111 2.20 4.56 6.08
C ILE A 111 0.92 5.17 6.69
N ASP A 112 1.01 5.73 7.89
CA ASP A 112 -0.13 6.34 8.56
C ASP A 112 -0.69 7.52 7.77
N ASN A 113 0.19 8.40 7.28
CA ASN A 113 -0.22 9.53 6.45
C ASN A 113 -0.67 9.08 5.06
N ALA A 114 -0.07 8.02 4.49
CA ALA A 114 -0.52 7.45 3.23
C ALA A 114 -1.98 6.95 3.32
N ILE A 115 -2.30 6.15 4.33
CA ILE A 115 -3.65 5.65 4.61
C ILE A 115 -4.64 6.81 4.78
N HIS A 116 -4.25 7.84 5.54
CA HIS A 116 -5.09 9.02 5.74
C HIS A 116 -5.40 9.73 4.42
N SER A 117 -4.38 9.98 3.60
CA SER A 117 -4.53 10.65 2.31
C SER A 117 -5.39 9.86 1.34
N TYR A 118 -5.20 8.55 1.19
CA TYR A 118 -6.07 7.74 0.33
C TYR A 118 -7.53 7.69 0.80
N LYS A 119 -7.79 7.68 2.12
CA LYS A 119 -9.16 7.79 2.66
C LYS A 119 -9.81 9.12 2.30
N GLU A 120 -9.10 10.24 2.43
CA GLU A 120 -9.61 11.55 2.01
C GLU A 120 -9.79 11.64 0.48
N ALA A 121 -8.98 10.93 -0.31
CA ALA A 121 -9.18 10.81 -1.75
C ALA A 121 -10.50 10.08 -2.08
N LEU A 122 -10.74 8.89 -1.52
CA LEU A 122 -11.96 8.10 -1.74
C LEU A 122 -13.23 8.78 -1.25
N LYS A 123 -13.13 9.63 -0.21
CA LYS A 123 -14.25 10.45 0.25
C LYS A 123 -14.69 11.48 -0.80
N ASN A 124 -13.78 11.94 -1.65
CA ASN A 124 -14.06 12.89 -2.72
C ASN A 124 -14.39 12.18 -4.06
N ASN A 125 -13.73 11.05 -4.36
CA ASN A 125 -14.03 10.17 -5.48
C ASN A 125 -14.14 8.70 -5.03
N PRO A 126 -15.34 8.24 -4.64
CA PRO A 126 -15.54 6.88 -4.13
C PRO A 126 -15.43 5.77 -5.19
N LEU A 127 -15.30 6.10 -6.48
CA LEU A 127 -15.23 5.12 -7.58
C LEU A 127 -13.81 4.97 -8.14
N ASP A 128 -12.82 5.56 -7.48
CA ASP A 128 -11.42 5.43 -7.87
C ASP A 128 -10.85 4.08 -7.39
N ASP A 129 -10.78 3.13 -8.31
CA ASP A 129 -10.27 1.79 -8.07
C ASP A 129 -8.76 1.79 -7.75
N GLU A 130 -7.98 2.69 -8.34
CA GLU A 130 -6.53 2.80 -8.10
C GLU A 130 -6.26 3.27 -6.68
N THR A 131 -6.93 4.34 -6.23
CA THR A 131 -6.83 4.80 -4.83
C THR A 131 -7.25 3.69 -3.86
N ARG A 132 -8.30 2.93 -4.19
CA ARG A 132 -8.78 1.84 -3.35
C ARG A 132 -7.73 0.74 -3.20
N TYR A 133 -7.12 0.34 -4.31
CA TYR A 133 -6.02 -0.62 -4.31
C TYR A 133 -4.83 -0.12 -3.46
N ASN A 134 -4.40 1.13 -3.67
CA ASN A 134 -3.28 1.70 -2.93
C ASN A 134 -3.55 1.84 -1.42
N LEU A 135 -4.79 2.15 -1.02
CA LEU A 135 -5.21 2.16 0.38
C LEU A 135 -5.06 0.77 1.02
N ILE A 136 -5.51 -0.27 0.33
CA ILE A 136 -5.44 -1.65 0.80
C ILE A 136 -3.97 -2.07 0.95
N ALA A 137 -3.13 -1.79 -0.05
CA ALA A 137 -1.70 -2.06 0.01
C ALA A 137 -1.03 -1.34 1.20
N ALA A 138 -1.33 -0.05 1.41
CA ALA A 138 -0.80 0.70 2.56
C ALA A 138 -1.25 0.11 3.91
N MET A 139 -2.48 -0.38 4.01
CA MET A 139 -2.98 -1.05 5.21
C MET A 139 -2.28 -2.38 5.49
N LYS A 140 -2.04 -3.20 4.45
CA LYS A 140 -1.30 -4.45 4.57
C LYS A 140 0.12 -4.20 5.08
N MET A 141 0.82 -3.22 4.48
CA MET A 141 2.15 -2.81 4.96
C MET A 141 2.14 -2.35 6.42
N LYS A 142 1.07 -1.68 6.88
CA LYS A 142 0.94 -1.29 8.29
C LYS A 142 0.80 -2.51 9.21
N GLN A 143 -0.04 -3.46 8.82
CA GLN A 143 -0.26 -4.70 9.58
C GLN A 143 1.04 -5.50 9.72
N GLU A 144 1.80 -5.66 8.64
CA GLU A 144 3.12 -6.32 8.66
C GLU A 144 4.11 -5.58 9.58
N GLN A 145 4.11 -4.24 9.59
CA GLN A 145 4.95 -3.46 10.51
C GLN A 145 4.57 -3.67 11.99
N GLU A 146 3.29 -3.89 12.29
CA GLU A 146 2.82 -4.14 13.64
C GLU A 146 3.17 -5.56 14.10
N GLN A 147 3.00 -6.56 13.23
CA GLN A 147 3.39 -7.96 13.49
C GLN A 147 4.89 -8.10 13.77
N ASN A 148 5.74 -7.44 12.97
CA ASN A 148 7.19 -7.44 13.18
C ASN A 148 7.63 -6.76 14.50
N LYS A 149 6.90 -5.73 14.96
CA LYS A 149 7.18 -5.06 16.24
C LYS A 149 6.80 -5.87 17.48
N ASP A 150 5.84 -6.80 17.33
CA ASP A 150 5.44 -7.69 18.42
C ASP A 150 6.40 -8.87 18.56
N GLN A 151 7.03 -9.34 17.47
CA GLN A 151 8.11 -10.33 17.51
C GLN A 151 9.37 -9.82 18.26
N ASP A 152 9.75 -8.55 18.09
CA ASP A 152 10.90 -7.95 18.80
C ASP A 152 10.67 -7.78 20.31
N LYS A 153 9.40 -7.71 20.76
CA LYS A 153 9.08 -7.61 22.20
C LYS A 153 9.10 -8.97 22.91
N ASP A 154 8.91 -10.07 22.20
CA ASP A 154 9.01 -11.41 22.78
C ASP A 154 10.47 -11.90 22.87
N GLN A 155 11.38 -11.45 21.99
CA GLN A 155 12.81 -11.76 22.10
C GLN A 155 13.50 -11.18 23.34
N ASN A 156 12.91 -10.17 24.00
CA ASN A 156 13.46 -9.56 25.22
C ASN A 156 12.89 -10.12 26.54
N LYS A 157 12.06 -11.17 26.48
CA LYS A 157 11.51 -11.84 27.69
C LYS A 157 12.19 -13.17 28.04
N ASP A 158 13.17 -13.61 27.27
CA ASP A 158 13.75 -14.96 27.39
C ASP A 158 15.08 -15.05 28.16
N GLN A 159 15.34 -14.14 29.10
CA GLN A 159 16.51 -14.24 30.00
C GLN A 159 16.21 -14.63 31.44
N ASN A 160 14.99 -15.08 31.78
CA ASN A 160 14.76 -15.67 33.11
C ASN A 160 13.54 -16.57 33.12
N LYS A 161 13.76 -17.88 32.96
CA LYS A 161 13.02 -18.93 33.68
C LYS A 161 13.63 -20.30 33.40
N ASP A 162 14.74 -20.55 34.07
CA ASP A 162 15.11 -21.92 34.41
C ASP A 162 14.43 -22.26 35.76
N GLN A 163 14.02 -23.53 35.90
CA GLN A 163 13.37 -24.16 37.06
C GLN A 163 11.83 -24.04 37.17
N ASN A 164 11.10 -24.96 36.54
CA ASN A 164 10.53 -26.10 37.28
C ASN A 164 9.92 -27.14 36.33
N LYS A 165 10.37 -28.39 36.48
CA LYS A 165 9.78 -29.57 35.89
C LYS A 165 8.51 -29.97 36.65
N ASP A 166 7.64 -30.63 35.90
CA ASP A 166 6.47 -31.41 36.29
C ASP A 166 5.11 -30.69 36.29
N GLN A 167 4.22 -31.30 35.49
CA GLN A 167 2.76 -31.17 35.39
C GLN A 167 2.22 -30.23 34.31
N ASN A 168 2.13 -30.73 33.06
CA ASN A 168 0.86 -30.77 32.30
C ASN A 168 1.06 -31.35 30.89
N LYS A 169 0.62 -32.58 30.66
CA LYS A 169 0.61 -33.24 29.34
C LYS A 169 -0.41 -32.65 28.34
N ASP A 170 -1.18 -31.66 28.75
CA ASP A 170 -2.18 -30.99 27.91
C ASP A 170 -1.70 -29.63 27.35
N GLN A 171 -0.58 -29.09 27.85
CA GLN A 171 0.01 -27.83 27.31
C GLN A 171 0.99 -28.07 26.14
N ASP A 172 1.52 -29.28 25.97
CA ASP A 172 2.47 -29.60 24.88
C ASP A 172 1.83 -29.54 23.48
N LYS A 173 0.51 -29.73 23.35
CA LYS A 173 -0.17 -29.64 22.04
C LYS A 173 -0.39 -28.21 21.56
N GLN A 174 -0.49 -27.23 22.47
CA GLN A 174 -0.64 -25.81 22.10
C GLN A 174 0.72 -25.12 21.92
N ASN A 175 1.80 -25.67 22.50
CA ASN A 175 3.15 -25.14 22.32
C ASN A 175 3.86 -25.70 21.08
N GLN A 176 3.42 -26.85 20.54
CA GLN A 176 3.91 -27.41 19.26
C GLN A 176 3.36 -26.70 18.03
N GLN A 177 2.27 -25.94 18.16
CA GLN A 177 1.66 -25.17 17.06
C GLN A 177 2.41 -23.87 16.71
N LYS A 178 3.47 -23.52 17.44
CA LYS A 178 4.21 -22.25 17.28
C LYS A 178 5.71 -22.43 17.08
N GLN A 179 6.19 -23.65 16.96
CA GLN A 179 7.59 -23.87 16.63
C GLN A 179 7.76 -23.63 15.13
N ASP A 180 8.77 -22.86 14.78
CA ASP A 180 9.18 -22.47 13.43
C ASP A 180 10.72 -22.46 13.52
N SER A 181 11.34 -23.57 13.14
CA SER A 181 12.73 -23.88 13.51
C SER A 181 13.74 -23.26 12.55
N ASP A 182 13.34 -22.96 11.32
CA ASP A 182 14.14 -22.31 10.29
C ASP A 182 13.84 -20.79 10.22
N GLY A 183 12.64 -20.36 10.66
CA GLY A 183 12.24 -18.96 10.82
C GLY A 183 11.67 -18.35 9.54
N ASP A 184 11.15 -19.16 8.63
CA ASP A 184 10.50 -18.70 7.39
C ASP A 184 9.06 -18.19 7.62
N GLY A 185 8.44 -18.59 8.73
CA GLY A 185 7.08 -18.24 9.13
C GLY A 185 6.07 -19.37 8.97
N ILE A 186 6.43 -20.50 8.36
CA ILE A 186 5.63 -21.72 8.31
C ILE A 186 5.83 -22.48 9.63
N PRO A 187 4.76 -22.93 10.30
CA PRO A 187 4.94 -23.71 11.52
C PRO A 187 5.54 -25.09 11.22
N ASP A 188 6.51 -25.52 12.02
CA ASP A 188 7.11 -26.87 12.03
C ASP A 188 6.08 -27.99 11.86
N GLN A 189 4.90 -27.81 12.45
CA GLN A 189 3.83 -28.81 12.39
C GLN A 189 3.27 -28.96 10.98
N LYS A 190 3.11 -27.84 10.25
CA LYS A 190 2.65 -27.80 8.87
C LYS A 190 3.67 -28.43 7.95
N GLU A 191 4.94 -28.15 8.17
CA GLU A 191 6.00 -28.73 7.37
C GLU A 191 6.17 -30.23 7.67
N LYS A 192 5.82 -30.67 8.86
CA LYS A 192 5.79 -32.10 9.17
C LYS A 192 4.54 -32.81 8.63
N GLU A 193 3.61 -32.14 7.95
CA GLU A 193 2.45 -32.80 7.34
C GLU A 193 2.82 -33.41 5.96
N ASP A 194 2.43 -34.67 5.75
CA ASP A 194 2.43 -35.29 4.43
C ASP A 194 1.17 -34.93 3.63
N GLN A 195 1.08 -35.36 2.36
CA GLN A 195 -0.08 -35.14 1.47
C GLN A 195 -1.43 -35.65 2.05
N ASN A 196 -1.40 -36.50 3.08
CA ASN A 196 -2.60 -37.02 3.75
C ASN A 196 -2.86 -36.36 5.11
N GLY A 197 -2.13 -35.29 5.46
CA GLY A 197 -2.19 -34.62 6.75
C GLY A 197 -1.64 -35.44 7.92
N GLN A 198 -0.85 -36.49 7.64
CA GLN A 198 -0.16 -37.27 8.67
C GLN A 198 1.19 -36.64 9.00
N GLN A 199 1.56 -36.70 10.27
CA GLN A 199 2.81 -36.13 10.77
C GLN A 199 4.00 -37.02 10.40
N ASN A 200 4.84 -36.56 9.46
CA ASN A 200 6.14 -37.10 9.09
C ASN A 200 7.27 -36.15 9.55
N LYS A 201 7.96 -36.52 10.63
CA LYS A 201 9.07 -35.71 11.18
C LYS A 201 10.36 -35.74 10.36
N ASN A 202 10.43 -36.62 9.38
CA ASN A 202 11.58 -36.80 8.50
C ASN A 202 11.20 -36.46 7.06
N GLN A 203 10.23 -35.56 6.88
CA GLN A 203 9.94 -34.99 5.57
C GLN A 203 11.19 -34.20 5.13
N ASP A 204 11.64 -34.48 3.92
CA ASP A 204 12.89 -34.00 3.31
C ASP A 204 12.63 -34.04 1.79
N THR A 205 12.14 -32.93 1.27
CA THR A 205 11.54 -32.81 -0.06
C THR A 205 12.61 -32.87 -1.16
N ASP A 206 13.70 -32.12 -1.01
CA ASP A 206 14.83 -32.09 -1.95
C ASP A 206 15.87 -33.21 -1.71
N LYS A 207 15.84 -33.88 -0.55
CA LYS A 207 16.75 -34.97 -0.13
C LYS A 207 18.19 -34.53 0.10
N ASP A 208 18.41 -33.29 0.51
CA ASP A 208 19.74 -32.80 0.88
C ASP A 208 20.18 -33.24 2.30
N GLY A 209 19.24 -33.76 3.09
CA GLY A 209 19.44 -34.26 4.45
C GLY A 209 19.08 -33.26 5.56
N ILE A 210 18.56 -32.10 5.21
CA ILE A 210 17.90 -31.13 6.09
C ILE A 210 16.39 -31.42 6.01
N PRO A 211 15.72 -31.74 7.13
CA PRO A 211 14.26 -31.88 7.10
C PRO A 211 13.60 -30.54 6.76
N ASP A 212 12.51 -30.55 5.99
CA ASP A 212 11.81 -29.35 5.52
C ASP A 212 11.60 -28.29 6.62
N TYR A 213 11.16 -28.70 7.82
CA TYR A 213 10.96 -27.78 8.96
C TYR A 213 12.22 -27.08 9.49
N GLN A 214 13.39 -27.38 8.93
CA GLN A 214 14.69 -26.78 9.25
C GLN A 214 15.36 -26.21 7.99
N ASP A 215 14.69 -26.29 6.85
CA ASP A 215 15.11 -25.78 5.55
C ASP A 215 14.32 -24.51 5.23
N LYS A 216 14.93 -23.59 4.48
CA LYS A 216 14.32 -22.32 4.06
C LYS A 216 13.85 -22.32 2.62
N ASP A 217 14.16 -23.39 1.91
CA ASP A 217 13.99 -23.62 0.48
C ASP A 217 13.84 -25.14 0.31
N SER A 218 12.69 -25.67 0.77
CA SER A 218 12.44 -27.09 1.00
C SER A 218 12.53 -27.95 -0.27
N ASP A 219 12.27 -27.37 -1.44
CA ASP A 219 12.42 -28.04 -2.74
C ASP A 219 13.67 -27.59 -3.53
N ASN A 220 14.42 -26.64 -2.99
CA ASN A 220 15.73 -26.16 -3.46
C ASN A 220 15.69 -25.63 -4.89
N ASP A 221 14.57 -25.02 -5.25
CA ASP A 221 14.34 -24.41 -6.55
C ASP A 221 14.97 -23.00 -6.64
N GLY A 222 15.31 -22.40 -5.48
CA GLY A 222 15.93 -21.09 -5.34
C GLY A 222 14.97 -19.96 -4.95
N ILE A 223 13.71 -20.27 -4.72
CA ILE A 223 12.70 -19.41 -4.12
C ILE A 223 12.55 -19.84 -2.65
N PRO A 224 12.62 -18.90 -1.68
CA PRO A 224 12.46 -19.29 -0.28
C PRO A 224 11.02 -19.63 0.08
N ASP A 225 10.82 -20.65 0.91
CA ASP A 225 9.53 -21.17 1.38
C ASP A 225 8.57 -20.07 1.87
N LYS A 226 9.12 -19.10 2.60
CA LYS A 226 8.41 -17.89 3.05
C LYS A 226 7.64 -17.16 1.95
N LYS A 227 8.17 -17.14 0.72
CA LYS A 227 7.55 -16.46 -0.41
C LYS A 227 6.46 -17.30 -1.05
N GLU A 228 6.58 -18.62 -0.98
CA GLU A 228 5.70 -19.58 -1.65
C GLU A 228 4.55 -20.02 -0.76
N ALA A 229 4.74 -20.03 0.57
CA ALA A 229 3.71 -20.34 1.56
C ALA A 229 2.43 -19.49 1.42
N GLY A 230 2.51 -18.32 0.78
CA GLY A 230 1.38 -17.42 0.59
C GLY A 230 1.07 -16.56 1.83
N GLU A 231 -0.13 -15.99 1.88
CA GLU A 231 -0.48 -15.01 2.94
C GLU A 231 -0.74 -15.63 4.31
N ASN A 232 -1.12 -16.91 4.36
CA ASN A 232 -1.43 -17.61 5.60
C ASN A 232 -0.52 -18.83 5.76
N PRO A 233 0.57 -18.74 6.55
CA PRO A 233 1.46 -19.87 6.76
C PRO A 233 0.81 -21.07 7.49
N GLU A 234 -0.35 -20.89 8.14
CA GLU A 234 -1.12 -22.00 8.71
C GLU A 234 -1.94 -22.77 7.65
N GLU A 235 -2.16 -22.16 6.48
CA GLU A 235 -2.81 -22.74 5.31
C GLU A 235 -1.97 -22.42 4.07
N PRO A 236 -0.81 -23.10 3.90
CA PRO A 236 0.10 -22.83 2.80
C PRO A 236 -0.59 -22.91 1.44
N LYS A 237 -0.15 -22.05 0.51
CA LYS A 237 -0.65 -22.01 -0.85
C LYS A 237 -0.35 -23.33 -1.59
N ASP A 238 -1.33 -23.76 -2.38
CA ASP A 238 -1.30 -24.93 -3.25
C ASP A 238 -1.98 -24.48 -4.56
N SER A 239 -1.16 -24.13 -5.54
CA SER A 239 -1.57 -23.37 -6.72
C SER A 239 -2.27 -24.22 -7.78
N ASP A 240 -1.85 -25.48 -7.97
CA ASP A 240 -2.48 -26.41 -8.92
C ASP A 240 -3.52 -27.33 -8.25
N GLY A 241 -3.57 -27.36 -6.92
CA GLY A 241 -4.54 -28.11 -6.12
C GLY A 241 -4.25 -29.60 -6.04
N ASP A 242 -3.00 -30.02 -6.24
CA ASP A 242 -2.58 -31.42 -6.18
C ASP A 242 -2.33 -31.94 -4.75
N GLY A 243 -2.32 -31.03 -3.77
CA GLY A 243 -2.11 -31.31 -2.35
C GLY A 243 -0.66 -31.20 -1.89
N ILE A 244 0.26 -30.76 -2.76
CA ILE A 244 1.62 -30.35 -2.43
C ILE A 244 1.60 -28.82 -2.30
N PRO A 245 2.01 -28.27 -1.14
CA PRO A 245 2.17 -26.83 -1.03
C PRO A 245 3.24 -26.29 -1.98
N ASP A 246 3.06 -25.07 -2.47
CA ASP A 246 3.96 -24.40 -3.42
C ASP A 246 5.43 -24.44 -2.97
N TYR A 247 5.72 -24.23 -1.67
CA TYR A 247 7.09 -24.28 -1.11
C TYR A 247 7.76 -25.67 -1.14
N ARG A 248 7.08 -26.68 -1.71
CA ARG A 248 7.55 -28.05 -1.87
C ARG A 248 7.40 -28.55 -3.30
N ASP A 249 7.00 -27.68 -4.20
CA ASP A 249 6.72 -28.02 -5.58
C ASP A 249 7.50 -27.12 -6.53
N THR A 250 8.44 -27.74 -7.24
CA THR A 250 9.29 -27.06 -8.22
C THR A 250 8.55 -26.54 -9.46
N ASP A 251 7.27 -26.88 -9.63
CA ASP A 251 6.35 -26.42 -10.70
C ASP A 251 4.93 -26.24 -10.12
N SER A 252 4.79 -25.31 -9.18
CA SER A 252 3.58 -25.07 -8.37
C SER A 252 2.28 -24.90 -9.17
N ASN A 253 2.36 -24.45 -10.43
CA ASN A 253 1.19 -24.26 -11.28
C ASN A 253 1.00 -25.36 -12.34
N ASN A 254 1.92 -26.32 -12.38
CA ASN A 254 1.93 -27.50 -13.25
C ASN A 254 1.78 -27.15 -14.74
N ASP A 255 2.37 -26.02 -15.15
CA ASP A 255 2.34 -25.55 -16.53
C ASP A 255 3.50 -26.11 -17.37
N GLY A 256 4.44 -26.81 -16.72
CA GLY A 256 5.62 -27.42 -17.31
C GLY A 256 6.85 -26.51 -17.32
N THR A 257 6.79 -25.36 -16.65
CA THR A 257 7.90 -24.43 -16.44
C THR A 257 8.28 -24.43 -14.95
N PRO A 258 9.53 -24.74 -14.58
CA PRO A 258 9.93 -24.68 -13.18
C PRO A 258 9.75 -23.27 -12.59
N ASP A 259 9.40 -23.18 -11.32
CA ASP A 259 9.07 -21.91 -10.65
C ASP A 259 10.24 -20.93 -10.64
N SER A 260 11.46 -21.43 -10.45
CA SER A 260 12.72 -20.69 -10.69
C SER A 260 12.84 -19.97 -12.05
N GLN A 261 12.08 -20.39 -13.06
CA GLN A 261 12.06 -19.83 -14.41
C GLN A 261 10.73 -19.15 -14.78
N ASP A 262 9.68 -19.33 -13.98
CA ASP A 262 8.37 -18.75 -14.22
C ASP A 262 8.21 -17.37 -13.55
N GLN A 263 7.90 -16.35 -14.37
CA GLN A 263 7.61 -14.99 -13.89
C GLN A 263 6.18 -14.86 -13.31
N GLN A 264 5.31 -15.86 -13.53
CA GLN A 264 3.94 -15.90 -12.99
C GLN A 264 3.87 -16.64 -11.64
N ALA A 265 4.75 -17.62 -11.41
CA ALA A 265 4.95 -18.28 -10.11
C ALA A 265 5.63 -17.37 -9.08
N GLN A 266 6.45 -16.41 -9.50
CA GLN A 266 6.85 -15.32 -8.62
C GLN A 266 5.59 -14.64 -8.08
N PRO A 267 5.42 -14.47 -6.75
CA PRO A 267 4.27 -13.79 -6.19
C PRO A 267 4.23 -12.39 -6.78
N ASN A 268 3.42 -12.22 -7.81
CA ASN A 268 3.12 -10.93 -8.36
C ASN A 268 2.36 -10.25 -7.23
N ASP A 269 2.92 -9.16 -6.69
CA ASP A 269 2.41 -8.30 -5.61
C ASP A 269 1.04 -7.64 -5.97
N GLN A 270 0.17 -8.37 -6.66
CA GLN A 270 -1.20 -8.02 -6.98
C GLN A 270 -2.11 -8.75 -5.99
N ILE A 271 -2.59 -7.99 -4.99
CA ILE A 271 -3.71 -8.37 -4.15
C ILE A 271 -4.81 -8.95 -5.06
N SER A 272 -5.23 -10.19 -4.78
CA SER A 272 -6.31 -10.83 -5.55
C SER A 272 -7.56 -9.94 -5.49
N LYS A 273 -8.37 -9.93 -6.55
CA LYS A 273 -9.59 -9.11 -6.57
C LYS A 273 -10.52 -9.45 -5.41
N GLU A 274 -10.50 -10.71 -5.00
CA GLU A 274 -11.24 -11.27 -3.88
C GLU A 274 -10.72 -10.73 -2.53
N ASP A 275 -9.41 -10.64 -2.33
CA ASP A 275 -8.80 -10.09 -1.11
C ASP A 275 -8.96 -8.58 -1.04
N ALA A 276 -8.83 -7.89 -2.17
CA ALA A 276 -9.19 -6.47 -2.25
C ALA A 276 -10.65 -6.25 -1.85
N GLN A 277 -11.56 -7.11 -2.32
CA GLN A 277 -12.99 -7.03 -2.00
C GLN A 277 -13.29 -7.39 -0.54
N ARG A 278 -12.60 -8.38 0.05
CA ARG A 278 -12.72 -8.73 1.47
C ARG A 278 -12.28 -7.58 2.36
N ILE A 279 -11.09 -7.03 2.11
CA ILE A 279 -10.57 -5.88 2.86
C ILE A 279 -11.52 -4.68 2.68
N LEU A 280 -12.06 -4.47 1.49
CA LEU A 280 -13.02 -3.41 1.25
C LEU A 280 -14.34 -3.54 2.03
N ASN A 281 -14.84 -4.77 2.12
CA ASN A 281 -16.06 -5.04 2.86
C ASN A 281 -15.83 -4.87 4.37
N ALA A 282 -14.67 -5.28 4.88
CA ALA A 282 -14.27 -5.03 6.26
C ALA A 282 -14.15 -3.52 6.55
N LEU A 283 -13.58 -2.74 5.63
CA LEU A 283 -13.46 -1.28 5.78
C LEU A 283 -14.81 -0.55 5.78
N ASN A 284 -15.76 -0.98 4.95
CA ASN A 284 -17.10 -0.42 4.95
C ASN A 284 -17.83 -0.66 6.27
N GLN A 285 -17.57 -1.80 6.93
CA GLN A 285 -18.12 -2.11 8.25
C GLN A 285 -17.46 -1.26 9.35
N ASP A 286 -16.13 -1.15 9.34
CA ASP A 286 -15.40 -0.34 10.32
C ASP A 286 -15.71 1.16 10.20
N GLU A 287 -15.87 1.67 8.97
CA GLU A 287 -16.27 3.06 8.75
C GLU A 287 -17.70 3.32 9.23
N GLN A 288 -18.64 2.40 8.96
CA GLN A 288 -20.01 2.50 9.48
C GLN A 288 -20.03 2.48 11.01
N GLU A 289 -19.27 1.58 11.64
CA GLU A 289 -19.12 1.55 13.10
C GLU A 289 -18.52 2.83 13.66
N LEU A 290 -17.50 3.38 13.00
CA LEU A 290 -16.87 4.63 13.42
C LEU A 290 -17.83 5.81 13.28
N GLN A 291 -18.59 5.87 12.19
CA GLN A 291 -19.62 6.90 11.98
C GLN A 291 -20.76 6.79 13.01
N ASP A 292 -21.17 5.58 13.37
CA ASP A 292 -22.20 5.35 14.38
C ASP A 292 -21.69 5.66 15.80
N LYS A 293 -20.43 5.34 16.11
CA LYS A 293 -19.76 5.78 17.35
C LYS A 293 -19.68 7.32 17.40
N MET A 294 -19.29 7.97 16.30
CA MET A 294 -19.24 9.44 16.19
C MET A 294 -20.62 10.11 16.34
N LYS A 295 -21.69 9.52 15.78
CA LYS A 295 -23.07 9.99 15.95
C LYS A 295 -23.55 9.85 17.40
N LYS A 296 -23.22 8.74 18.06
CA LYS A 296 -23.51 8.56 19.50
C LYS A 296 -22.79 9.58 20.36
N ILE A 297 -21.51 9.82 20.12
CA ILE A 297 -20.71 10.83 20.85
C ILE A 297 -21.29 12.24 20.65
N LYS A 298 -21.68 12.61 19.42
CA LYS A 298 -22.37 13.90 19.15
C LYS A 298 -23.76 13.99 19.78
N GLY A 299 -24.49 12.88 19.86
CA GLY A 299 -25.80 12.82 20.53
C GLY A 299 -25.72 12.92 22.05
N GLU A 300 -24.67 12.36 22.66
CA GLU A 300 -24.39 12.44 24.10
C GLU A 300 -23.87 13.83 24.50
N ALA A 301 -23.03 14.46 23.67
CA ALA A 301 -22.61 15.85 23.86
C ALA A 301 -23.80 16.85 23.84
N ASN A 302 -24.86 16.54 23.08
CA ASN A 302 -26.08 17.35 23.02
C ASN A 302 -27.10 17.04 24.13
N LYS A 303 -27.01 15.88 24.79
CA LYS A 303 -27.86 15.55 25.96
C LYS A 303 -27.36 16.13 27.27
N ASN A 304 -26.09 16.53 27.35
CA ASN A 304 -25.51 17.15 28.55
C ASN A 304 -25.54 18.70 28.56
N ILE A 305 -26.38 19.32 27.72
CA ILE A 305 -26.70 20.75 27.79
C ILE A 305 -28.18 20.92 28.15
N GLU A 306 -28.64 20.26 29.22
CA GLU A 306 -29.81 20.73 29.95
C GLU A 306 -29.37 21.81 30.94
N LYS A 307 -29.88 23.02 30.68
CA LYS A 307 -29.70 24.26 31.41
C LYS A 307 -29.83 24.08 32.93
N ASN A 308 -28.75 24.35 33.63
CA ASN A 308 -28.78 25.32 34.73
C ASN A 308 -27.93 26.46 34.14
N TRP A 309 -28.44 27.65 33.79
CA TRP A 309 -29.21 28.66 34.53
C TRP A 309 -30.06 29.48 33.54
#